data_AF-A0A6A2Z3D0-F1
#
_entry.id   AF-A0A6A2Z3D0-F1
#
_cell.length_a   1.000
_cell.length_b   1.000
_cell.length_c   1.000
_cell.angle_alpha   90.00
_cell.angle_beta   90.00
_cell.angle_gamma   90.00
#
_symmetry.space_group_name_H-M   'P 1'
#
loop_
_entity.id
_entity.type
_entity.pdbx_description
1 polymer ?
#
loop_
_entity_poly.entity_id
_entity_poly.type
_entity_poly.pdbx_seq_one_letter_code
_entity_poly.pdbx_strand_id
1 'polypeptide(L)'
;MAALQYLESIQNEHPELADWYNSLADLYQKKLWNQLSLKLDQFVALSAFQAGDALIKLYHNFITDFETKINPLKLAHFAVIVSQQYSEKEAAISFLEGVIEKLQATKERRIEEPILYIKMQISKFKLEQGDQKESNYKESSGDQGGMALLYPPSFQRREFGSL
;
A
#
# COMPACT_ATOMS: atom_id res chain seq x y z
N MET A 1 6.75 -23.44 -4.16
CA MET A 1 8.18 -23.81 -4.12
C MET A 1 9.10 -22.61 -4.33
N ALA A 2 8.79 -21.69 -5.26
CA ALA A 2 9.59 -20.47 -5.48
C ALA A 2 9.74 -19.57 -4.24
N ALA A 3 8.68 -19.42 -3.45
CA ALA A 3 8.67 -18.66 -2.19
C ALA A 3 9.78 -19.08 -1.20
N LEU A 4 9.87 -20.38 -0.90
CA LEU A 4 10.88 -20.92 0.05
C LEU A 4 12.31 -20.81 -0.52
N GLN A 5 12.48 -21.07 -1.81
CA GLN A 5 13.77 -20.96 -2.48
C GLN A 5 14.27 -19.51 -2.51
N TYR A 6 13.35 -18.54 -2.68
CA TYR A 6 13.68 -17.12 -2.57
C TYR A 6 14.12 -16.76 -1.15
N LEU A 7 13.41 -17.23 -0.11
CA LEU A 7 13.78 -17.01 1.29
C LEU A 7 15.17 -17.59 1.62
N GLU A 8 15.51 -18.76 1.08
CA GLU A 8 16.80 -19.40 1.29
C GLU A 8 17.96 -18.61 0.63
N SER A 9 17.73 -18.04 -0.56
CA SER A 9 18.72 -17.18 -1.22
C SER A 9 19.02 -15.92 -0.41
N ILE A 10 17.99 -15.19 0.01
CA ILE A 10 18.17 -13.95 0.80
C ILE A 10 18.67 -14.23 2.22
N GLN A 11 18.37 -15.40 2.79
CA GLN A 11 18.96 -15.84 4.05
C GLN A 11 20.48 -15.99 3.94
N ASN A 12 20.98 -16.50 2.82
CA ASN A 12 22.41 -16.65 2.58
C ASN A 12 23.11 -15.30 2.35
N GLU A 13 22.40 -14.33 1.77
CA GLU A 13 22.88 -12.95 1.59
C GLU A 13 22.91 -12.16 2.92
N HIS A 14 21.95 -12.40 3.82
CA HIS A 14 21.82 -11.72 5.11
C HIS A 14 21.79 -12.70 6.30
N PRO A 15 22.94 -13.24 6.71
CA PRO A 15 23.01 -14.20 7.81
C PRO A 15 22.54 -13.61 9.16
N GLU A 16 22.55 -12.29 9.30
CA GLU A 16 22.03 -11.57 10.48
C GLU A 16 20.51 -11.71 10.67
N LEU A 17 19.78 -12.04 9.61
CA LEU A 17 18.33 -12.22 9.61
C LEU A 17 17.94 -13.67 9.26
N ALA A 18 18.92 -14.58 9.26
CA ALA A 18 18.70 -15.98 8.94
C ALA A 18 17.62 -16.62 9.82
N ASP A 19 17.60 -16.32 11.12
CA ASP A 19 16.57 -16.80 12.07
C ASP A 19 15.16 -16.28 11.74
N TRP A 20 15.05 -15.06 11.21
CA TRP A 20 13.79 -14.49 10.77
C TRP A 20 13.26 -15.20 9.54
N TYR A 21 14.12 -15.42 8.54
CA TYR A 21 13.75 -16.15 7.32
C TYR A 21 13.38 -17.61 7.61
N ASN A 22 14.13 -18.25 8.51
CA ASN A 22 13.84 -19.62 8.94
C ASN A 22 12.47 -19.71 9.63
N SER A 23 12.16 -18.74 10.50
CA SER A 23 10.84 -18.62 11.12
C SER A 23 9.72 -18.39 10.10
N LEU A 24 9.94 -17.53 9.09
CA LEU A 24 8.96 -17.28 8.03
C LEU A 24 8.72 -18.54 7.17
N ALA A 25 9.78 -19.26 6.83
CA ALA A 25 9.73 -20.50 6.08
C ALA A 25 8.96 -21.60 6.84
N ASP A 26 9.23 -21.78 8.13
CA ASP A 26 8.52 -22.76 8.99
C ASP A 26 7.03 -22.42 9.12
N LEU A 27 6.69 -21.15 9.36
CA LEU A 27 5.30 -20.69 9.43
C LEU A 27 4.57 -20.85 8.09
N TYR A 28 5.25 -20.61 6.96
CA TYR A 28 4.72 -20.81 5.61
C TYR A 28 4.45 -22.30 5.34
N GLN A 29 5.39 -23.17 5.69
CA GLN A 29 5.27 -24.62 5.51
C GLN A 29 4.13 -25.20 6.38
N LYS A 30 3.96 -24.68 7.59
CA LYS A 30 2.84 -25.01 8.49
C LYS A 30 1.51 -24.36 8.08
N LYS A 31 1.49 -23.55 7.01
CA LYS A 31 0.32 -22.80 6.51
C LYS A 31 -0.30 -21.91 7.59
N LEU A 32 0.51 -21.38 8.51
CA LEU A 32 0.08 -20.51 9.60
C LEU A 32 0.05 -19.05 9.14
N TRP A 33 -0.84 -18.72 8.21
CA TRP A 33 -0.91 -17.42 7.55
C TRP A 33 -1.08 -16.23 8.51
N ASN A 34 -1.85 -16.42 9.59
CA ASN A 34 -2.04 -15.39 10.61
C ASN A 34 -0.76 -15.11 11.40
N GLN A 35 -0.04 -16.15 11.83
CA GLN A 35 1.23 -15.99 12.55
C GLN A 35 2.33 -15.48 11.61
N LEU A 36 2.35 -15.97 10.38
CA LEU A 36 3.27 -15.54 9.35
C LEU A 36 3.13 -14.05 9.08
N SER A 37 1.90 -13.54 8.88
CA SER A 37 1.68 -12.11 8.66
C SER A 37 2.07 -11.26 9.87
N LEU A 38 1.85 -11.74 11.11
CA LEU A 38 2.33 -11.04 12.31
C LEU A 38 3.85 -11.00 12.41
N LYS A 39 4.53 -12.12 12.13
CA LYS A 39 5.98 -12.22 12.09
C LYS A 39 6.54 -11.29 11.00
N LEU A 40 5.89 -11.25 9.84
CA LEU A 40 6.25 -10.41 8.71
C LEU A 40 6.02 -8.92 9.05
N ASP A 41 4.98 -8.57 9.79
CA ASP A 41 4.69 -7.20 10.25
C ASP A 41 5.83 -6.66 11.14
N GLN A 42 6.35 -7.48 12.04
CA GLN A 42 7.54 -7.14 12.84
C GLN A 42 8.79 -7.03 11.97
N PHE A 43 8.92 -7.90 10.97
CA PHE A 43 10.06 -7.91 10.07
C PHE A 43 10.13 -6.66 9.18
N VAL A 44 8.99 -6.22 8.61
CA VAL A 44 8.94 -5.00 7.77
C VAL A 44 9.08 -3.71 8.58
N ALA A 45 8.81 -3.77 9.89
CA ALA A 45 9.05 -2.65 10.81
C ALA A 45 10.55 -2.47 11.12
N LEU A 46 11.40 -3.46 10.82
CA LEU A 46 12.85 -3.32 10.97
C LEU A 46 13.38 -2.37 9.88
N SER A 47 13.92 -1.23 10.30
CA SER A 47 14.53 -0.23 9.42
C SER A 47 15.67 -0.78 8.56
N ALA A 48 16.25 -1.93 8.93
CA ALA A 48 17.25 -2.65 8.16
C ALA A 48 16.74 -3.07 6.76
N PHE A 49 15.43 -3.30 6.61
CA PHE A 49 14.80 -3.67 5.35
C PHE A 49 14.20 -2.49 4.59
N GLN A 50 14.29 -1.27 5.14
CA GLN A 50 13.76 -0.06 4.51
C GLN A 50 14.68 0.52 3.42
N ALA A 51 15.73 -0.19 3.04
CA ALA A 51 16.67 0.20 2.01
C ALA A 51 16.52 -0.71 0.77
N GLY A 52 16.01 -0.14 -0.33
CA GLY A 52 16.00 -0.74 -1.67
C GLY A 52 14.75 -1.57 -2.00
N ASP A 53 14.81 -2.31 -3.11
CA ASP A 53 13.65 -3.04 -3.67
C ASP A 53 13.39 -4.42 -3.03
N ALA A 54 14.07 -4.76 -1.93
CA ALA A 54 13.99 -6.09 -1.32
C ALA A 54 12.58 -6.41 -0.79
N LEU A 55 11.93 -5.42 -0.17
CA LEU A 55 10.53 -5.52 0.29
C LEU A 55 9.54 -5.68 -0.88
N ILE A 56 9.76 -4.96 -1.97
CA ILE A 56 8.94 -5.04 -3.18
C ILE A 56 9.03 -6.46 -3.76
N LYS A 57 10.24 -7.00 -3.91
CA LYS A 57 10.46 -8.38 -4.40
C LYS A 57 9.85 -9.41 -3.46
N LEU A 58 9.97 -9.22 -2.15
CA LEU A 58 9.37 -10.12 -1.16
C LEU A 58 7.84 -10.11 -1.24
N TYR A 59 7.23 -8.94 -1.43
CA TYR A 59 5.79 -8.83 -1.65
C TYR A 59 5.34 -9.64 -2.87
N HIS A 60 6.01 -9.47 -4.02
CA HIS A 60 5.64 -10.12 -5.28
C HIS A 60 5.97 -11.61 -5.37
N ASN A 61 7.00 -12.09 -4.67
CA ASN A 61 7.41 -13.51 -4.72
C ASN A 61 6.83 -14.34 -3.56
N PHE A 62 6.41 -13.68 -2.48
CA PHE A 62 5.98 -14.36 -1.25
C PHE A 62 4.54 -14.00 -0.88
N ILE A 63 4.23 -12.70 -0.74
CA ILE A 63 2.94 -12.25 -0.17
C ILE A 63 1.76 -12.53 -1.10
N THR A 64 1.93 -12.35 -2.41
CA THR A 64 0.95 -12.69 -3.46
C THR A 64 0.47 -14.14 -3.40
N ASP A 65 1.28 -15.08 -2.89
CA ASP A 65 0.92 -16.50 -2.81
C ASP A 65 -0.16 -16.77 -1.76
N PHE A 66 -0.23 -15.94 -0.71
CA PHE A 66 -1.16 -16.08 0.41
C PHE A 66 -2.03 -14.85 0.67
N GLU A 67 -2.03 -13.85 -0.22
CA GLU A 67 -2.83 -12.63 -0.11
C GLU A 67 -4.34 -12.94 0.03
N THR A 68 -4.81 -14.00 -0.63
CA THR A 68 -6.21 -14.47 -0.58
C THR A 68 -6.55 -15.31 0.66
N LYS A 69 -5.55 -15.64 1.48
CA LYS A 69 -5.69 -16.45 2.70
C LYS A 69 -5.59 -15.62 3.99
N ILE A 70 -5.09 -14.40 3.90
CA ILE A 70 -4.94 -13.47 5.04
C ILE A 70 -6.02 -12.39 5.00
N ASN A 71 -6.16 -11.68 6.12
CA ASN A 71 -7.08 -10.54 6.21
C ASN A 71 -6.65 -9.43 5.23
N PRO A 72 -7.56 -8.91 4.37
CA PRO A 72 -7.25 -7.86 3.41
C PRO A 72 -6.77 -6.56 4.07
N LEU A 73 -7.13 -6.32 5.33
CA LEU A 73 -6.61 -5.21 6.12
C LEU A 73 -5.09 -5.33 6.36
N LYS A 74 -4.62 -6.54 6.63
CA LYS A 74 -3.18 -6.79 6.80
C LYS A 74 -2.44 -6.63 5.47
N LEU A 75 -3.02 -7.10 4.37
CA LEU A 75 -2.45 -6.90 3.04
C LEU A 75 -2.30 -5.41 2.71
N ALA A 76 -3.34 -4.61 2.97
CA ALA A 76 -3.30 -3.17 2.79
C ALA A 76 -2.19 -2.50 3.61
N HIS A 77 -2.01 -2.93 4.86
CA HIS A 77 -0.92 -2.41 5.69
C HIS A 77 0.45 -2.68 5.08
N PHE A 78 0.69 -3.90 4.59
CA PHE A 78 1.92 -4.24 3.89
C PHE A 78 2.11 -3.44 2.61
N ALA A 79 1.06 -3.30 1.80
CA ALA A 79 1.14 -2.53 0.56
C ALA A 79 1.59 -1.08 0.81
N VAL A 80 1.12 -0.47 1.89
CA VAL A 80 1.52 0.89 2.31
C VAL A 80 2.99 0.95 2.75
N ILE A 81 3.48 -0.06 3.45
CA ILE A 81 4.90 -0.09 3.86
C ILE A 81 5.80 -0.29 2.63
N VAL A 82 5.39 -1.17 1.71
CA VAL A 82 6.09 -1.39 0.44
C VAL A 82 6.06 -0.14 -0.42
N SER A 83 4.94 0.60 -0.44
CA SER A 83 4.85 1.84 -1.22
C SER A 83 5.80 2.94 -0.72
N GLN A 84 6.14 2.94 0.58
CA GLN A 84 7.15 3.86 1.13
C GLN A 84 8.59 3.56 0.69
N GLN A 85 8.86 2.37 0.15
CA GLN A 85 10.18 1.99 -0.35
C GLN A 85 10.46 2.53 -1.75
N TYR A 86 9.42 2.91 -2.50
CA TYR A 86 9.60 3.52 -3.81
C TYR A 86 10.23 4.90 -3.66
N SER A 87 11.30 5.13 -4.40
CA SER A 87 11.92 6.47 -4.50
C SER A 87 10.98 7.48 -5.14
N GLU A 88 10.15 7.02 -6.08
CA GLU A 88 9.17 7.83 -6.79
C GLU A 88 7.78 7.69 -6.15
N LYS A 89 7.22 8.79 -5.64
CA LYS A 89 5.87 8.80 -5.06
C LYS A 89 4.79 8.43 -6.09
N GLU A 90 5.01 8.77 -7.36
CA GLU A 90 4.09 8.40 -8.45
C GLU A 90 4.03 6.88 -8.64
N ALA A 91 5.18 6.21 -8.64
CA ALA A 91 5.25 4.75 -8.70
C ALA A 91 4.61 4.10 -7.46
N ALA A 92 4.82 4.68 -6.27
CA ALA A 92 4.16 4.24 -5.03
C ALA A 92 2.63 4.31 -5.15
N ILE A 93 2.10 5.40 -5.71
CA ILE A 93 0.67 5.60 -5.92
C ILE A 93 0.12 4.56 -6.91
N SER A 94 0.76 4.39 -8.07
CA SER A 94 0.33 3.39 -9.06
C SER A 94 0.34 1.96 -8.50
N PHE A 95 1.33 1.62 -7.66
CA PHE A 95 1.37 0.33 -6.97
C PHE A 95 0.17 0.17 -6.02
N LEU A 96 -0.11 1.18 -5.19
CA LEU A 96 -1.24 1.16 -4.26
C LEU A 96 -2.59 1.08 -4.97
N GLU A 97 -2.77 1.76 -6.10
CA GLU A 97 -3.98 1.66 -6.93
C GLU A 97 -4.16 0.23 -7.48
N GLY A 98 -3.09 -0.40 -7.96
CA GLY A 98 -3.14 -1.80 -8.38
C GLY A 98 -3.52 -2.77 -7.26
N VAL A 99 -3.11 -2.50 -6.02
CA VAL A 99 -3.53 -3.30 -4.85
C VAL A 99 -5.02 -3.10 -4.55
N ILE A 100 -5.55 -1.88 -4.68
CA ILE A 100 -6.99 -1.61 -4.52
C ILE A 100 -7.78 -2.43 -5.53
N GLU A 101 -7.37 -2.47 -6.80
CA GLU A 101 -8.06 -3.27 -7.83
C GLU A 101 -8.06 -4.77 -7.49
N LYS A 102 -6.94 -5.31 -6.99
CA LYS A 102 -6.85 -6.71 -6.53
C LYS A 102 -7.77 -7.00 -5.34
N LEU A 103 -7.82 -6.09 -4.38
CA LEU A 103 -8.71 -6.21 -3.22
C LEU A 103 -10.18 -6.21 -3.67
N GLN A 104 -10.55 -5.33 -4.59
CA GLN A 104 -11.89 -5.29 -5.18
C GLN A 104 -12.23 -6.57 -5.96
N ALA A 105 -11.27 -7.13 -6.69
CA ALA A 105 -11.44 -8.38 -7.43
C ALA A 105 -11.72 -9.59 -6.51
N THR A 106 -11.21 -9.57 -5.28
CA THR A 106 -11.41 -10.65 -4.29
C THR A 106 -12.85 -10.68 -3.75
N LYS A 107 -13.63 -9.59 -3.91
CA LYS A 107 -15.05 -9.47 -3.48
C LYS A 107 -15.31 -9.89 -2.02
N GLU A 108 -14.35 -9.66 -1.13
CA GLU A 108 -14.58 -9.86 0.30
C GLU A 108 -15.51 -8.81 0.90
N ARG A 109 -16.27 -9.18 1.93
CA ARG A 109 -17.24 -8.26 2.58
C ARG A 109 -16.60 -7.08 3.31
N ARG A 110 -15.31 -7.17 3.68
CA ARG A 110 -14.60 -6.16 4.48
C ARG A 110 -13.42 -5.54 3.73
N ILE A 111 -13.62 -5.25 2.44
CA ILE A 111 -12.61 -4.56 1.63
C ILE A 111 -12.67 -3.03 1.77
N GLU A 112 -13.77 -2.48 2.31
CA GLU A 112 -13.95 -1.03 2.44
C GLU A 112 -12.88 -0.39 3.36
N GLU A 113 -12.62 -1.01 4.52
CA GLU A 113 -11.60 -0.56 5.47
C GLU A 113 -10.17 -0.53 4.85
N PRO A 114 -9.65 -1.62 4.26
CA PRO A 114 -8.34 -1.60 3.61
C PRO A 114 -8.26 -0.66 2.41
N ILE A 115 -9.31 -0.58 1.59
CA ILE A 115 -9.33 0.34 0.44
C ILE A 115 -9.26 1.78 0.92
N LEU A 116 -10.04 2.14 1.95
CA LEU A 116 -10.01 3.48 2.54
C LEU A 116 -8.63 3.79 3.12
N TYR A 117 -8.00 2.83 3.82
CA TYR A 117 -6.67 2.98 4.38
C TYR A 117 -5.61 3.26 3.30
N ILE A 118 -5.64 2.48 2.20
CA ILE A 118 -4.72 2.68 1.07
C ILE A 118 -4.98 4.05 0.41
N LYS A 119 -6.24 4.41 0.17
CA LYS A 119 -6.61 5.72 -0.39
C LYS A 119 -6.10 6.87 0.47
N MET A 120 -6.20 6.76 1.80
CA MET A 120 -5.68 7.76 2.72
C MET A 120 -4.17 7.94 2.59
N GLN A 121 -3.42 6.85 2.39
CA GLN A 121 -1.97 6.91 2.17
C GLN A 121 -1.63 7.49 0.80
N ILE A 122 -2.36 7.12 -0.27
CA ILE A 122 -2.23 7.77 -1.58
C ILE A 122 -2.46 9.27 -1.47
N SER A 123 -3.53 9.69 -0.78
CA SER A 123 -3.82 11.11 -0.55
C SER A 123 -2.68 11.80 0.18
N LYS A 124 -2.09 11.15 1.18
CA LYS A 124 -0.90 11.68 1.87
C LYS A 124 0.27 11.85 0.91
N PHE A 125 0.60 10.84 0.10
CA PHE A 125 1.66 10.94 -0.91
C PHE A 125 1.39 12.05 -1.92
N LYS A 126 0.14 12.17 -2.41
CA LYS A 126 -0.29 13.22 -3.34
C LYS A 126 -0.21 14.62 -2.70
N LEU A 127 -0.57 14.78 -1.43
CA LEU A 127 -0.41 16.05 -0.71
C LEU A 127 1.06 16.43 -0.56
N GLU A 128 1.92 15.47 -0.26
CA GLU A 128 3.36 15.73 -0.20
C GLU A 128 4.00 15.95 -1.58
N GLN A 129 3.37 15.51 -2.67
CA GLN A 129 3.74 15.84 -4.05
C GLN A 129 3.13 17.17 -4.51
N GLY A 130 2.04 17.60 -3.86
CA GLY A 130 1.03 18.53 -4.36
C GLY A 130 0.91 19.85 -3.60
N ASP A 131 2.02 20.38 -3.07
CA ASP A 131 2.21 21.85 -3.06
C ASP A 131 2.19 22.42 -4.51
N GLN A 132 2.15 21.56 -5.53
CA GLN A 132 1.76 21.91 -6.89
C GLN A 132 0.65 20.99 -7.44
N LYS A 133 -0.54 21.60 -7.62
CA LYS A 133 -1.65 21.22 -8.52
C LYS A 133 -2.59 20.11 -8.02
N GLU A 134 -3.66 20.52 -7.34
CA GLU A 134 -4.99 20.77 -7.93
C GLU A 134 -5.81 19.49 -8.18
N SER A 135 -6.90 19.40 -7.42
CA SER A 135 -8.23 18.94 -7.82
C SER A 135 -8.32 18.20 -9.17
N ASN A 136 -8.76 16.93 -9.16
CA ASN A 136 -10.13 16.53 -9.52
C ASN A 136 -10.26 15.01 -9.80
N TYR A 137 -11.41 14.45 -9.40
CA TYR A 137 -12.01 13.16 -9.76
C TYR A 137 -11.21 11.85 -9.58
N LYS A 138 -11.71 10.99 -8.68
CA LYS A 138 -12.59 9.87 -9.09
C LYS A 138 -13.33 9.29 -7.89
N GLU A 139 -14.53 9.82 -7.72
CA GLU A 139 -15.63 9.14 -7.06
C GLU A 139 -16.18 8.10 -8.04
N SER A 140 -16.10 6.83 -7.66
CA SER A 140 -16.88 5.72 -8.20
C SER A 140 -16.82 4.66 -7.09
N SER A 141 -17.92 4.31 -6.45
CA SER A 141 -19.10 3.76 -7.13
C SER A 141 -20.41 4.03 -6.36
N GLY A 142 -21.45 4.38 -7.14
CA GLY A 142 -22.84 3.94 -6.92
C GLY A 142 -23.70 4.82 -6.03
N ASP A 143 -24.46 5.76 -6.61
CA ASP A 143 -25.90 5.57 -6.88
C ASP A 143 -26.45 6.73 -7.73
N GLN A 144 -27.56 6.51 -8.42
CA GLN A 144 -28.20 7.47 -9.32
C GLN A 144 -28.98 8.52 -8.52
N GLY A 145 -28.80 9.82 -8.80
CA GLY A 145 -29.72 10.85 -8.28
C GLY A 145 -29.07 12.23 -8.17
N GLY A 146 -29.54 13.18 -8.98
CA GLY A 146 -28.92 14.50 -9.12
C GLY A 146 -29.12 15.46 -7.95
N MET A 147 -28.25 16.47 -7.90
CA MET A 147 -28.48 17.89 -7.57
C MET A 147 -27.09 18.49 -7.30
N ALA A 148 -26.55 19.29 -8.22
CA ALA A 148 -26.79 20.73 -8.32
C ALA A 148 -26.19 21.52 -7.14
N LEU A 149 -25.06 22.20 -7.46
CA LEU A 149 -24.64 23.51 -6.93
C LEU A 149 -24.25 23.51 -5.42
N LEU A 150 -23.14 24.11 -4.99
CA LEU A 150 -22.73 25.48 -5.28
C LEU A 150 -21.39 25.71 -4.57
N TYR A 151 -20.33 26.13 -5.26
CA TYR A 151 -19.37 27.10 -4.70
C TYR A 151 -18.62 27.81 -5.84
N PRO A 152 -18.75 29.15 -5.98
CA PRO A 152 -18.04 29.92 -6.99
C PRO A 152 -16.63 30.37 -6.51
N PRO A 153 -15.71 30.67 -7.45
CA PRO A 153 -14.33 31.06 -7.15
C PRO A 153 -14.17 32.56 -6.86
N SER A 154 -13.24 32.85 -5.94
CA SER A 154 -12.26 33.95 -5.99
C SER A 154 -12.77 35.39 -6.16
N PHE A 155 -12.89 36.02 -4.99
CA PHE A 155 -12.37 37.36 -4.67
C PHE A 155 -11.35 37.93 -5.70
N GLN A 156 -11.81 38.76 -6.63
CA GLN A 156 -10.93 39.63 -7.42
C GLN A 156 -10.95 41.03 -6.81
N ARG A 157 -9.86 41.35 -6.12
CA ARG A 157 -9.42 42.66 -5.63
C ARG A 157 -9.73 43.77 -6.64
N ARG A 158 -10.59 44.72 -6.28
CA ARG A 158 -10.73 45.99 -7.01
C ARG A 158 -9.96 47.05 -6.25
N GLU A 159 -8.75 47.32 -6.71
CA GLU A 159 -8.04 48.55 -6.39
C GLU A 159 -8.78 49.71 -7.04
N PHE A 160 -9.23 50.69 -6.25
CA PHE A 160 -9.44 52.04 -6.74
C PHE A 160 -8.92 53.01 -5.69
N GLY A 161 -7.74 53.56 -6.00
CA GLY A 161 -7.32 54.84 -5.45
C GLY A 161 -7.98 56.00 -6.21
N SER A 162 -8.03 57.13 -5.51
CA SER A 162 -8.04 58.51 -6.00
C SER A 162 -9.23 58.98 -6.84
N LEU A 163 -10.11 59.78 -6.24
CA LEU A 163 -10.17 61.26 -6.35
C LEU A 163 -11.27 61.81 -5.43
#